data_AF-A0A1F7BXA5-F1
#
_entry.id   AF-A0A1F7BXA5-F1
#
_cell.length_a   1.000
_cell.length_b   1.000
_cell.length_c   1.000
_cell.angle_alpha   90.00
_cell.angle_beta   90.00
_cell.angle_gamma   90.00
#
_symmetry.space_group_name_H-M   'P 1'
#
loop_
_entity.id
_entity.type
_entity.pdbx_description
1 polymer ?
#
loop_
_entity_poly.entity_id
_entity_poly.type
_entity_poly.pdbx_seq_one_letter_code
_entity_poly.pdbx_strand_id
1 'polypeptide(L)'
;MSLRLYNTLTKREEDFAPQKAGIVTMYTCGPTVYGRPHVGNYSSFLMADLLRRWLESGHKFKVKHVKNITDVGHLVADQDSGEDKVEREARIEKIDPLEIARRYTCEYLEDERELNFLEPMARPRATEYIDQMIRMIQALIEKGFAYETEDGVYFSVEKFPEYGKLSGNTLENLSSGARIEIDESKRHPADFALWKKKAGKNASHILHWPSPFGDGFPGWHIECSAMSEALLGLPVDIHTGGEDNIFPHHECEIAQSQAASGGKTFVKYWLHRRRIDLGAEKMSKSLGNVLTIPDVKSKGYSPLDLRYYLLSVHYRTNLKFTWRGMDDARKSRLKIIEWMEAVAEKSMAAVPSPKGESDPIIKKTSDSFMAGMDGDLNTPAAIAEIFGLMNYFYSAGTGKHIFCLEDFRGMKEFIEMARGTFGCFDEQKVELPAGIRELISKREAARAKKDFKESDRLRKEIESQGYSVRDTGKGHTILHLKHN
;
A
#
# COMPACT_ATOMS: atom_id res chain seq x y z
N MET A 1 20.18 -10.21 7.87
CA MET A 1 20.20 -11.57 7.29
C MET A 1 19.96 -11.42 5.80
N SER A 2 19.84 -12.48 4.99
CA SER A 2 19.33 -12.30 3.62
C SER A 2 17.83 -12.06 3.68
N LEU A 3 17.34 -11.06 2.95
CA LEU A 3 15.91 -10.85 2.76
C LEU A 3 15.36 -12.02 1.94
N ARG A 4 14.28 -12.65 2.41
CA ARG A 4 13.53 -13.66 1.68
C ARG A 4 12.11 -13.16 1.44
N LEU A 5 11.60 -13.35 0.23
CA LEU A 5 10.27 -12.91 -0.18
C LEU A 5 9.51 -14.07 -0.80
N TYR A 6 8.22 -14.18 -0.49
CA TYR A 6 7.35 -15.12 -1.19
C TYR A 6 7.07 -14.63 -2.61
N ASN A 7 7.55 -15.39 -3.58
CA ASN A 7 7.36 -15.07 -4.98
C ASN A 7 6.12 -15.79 -5.50
N THR A 8 5.08 -15.02 -5.88
CA THR A 8 3.82 -15.58 -6.40
C THR A 8 4.05 -16.46 -7.61
N LEU A 9 5.04 -16.10 -8.45
CA LEU A 9 5.38 -16.84 -9.66
C LEU A 9 5.89 -18.27 -9.38
N THR A 10 6.65 -18.45 -8.30
CA THR A 10 7.26 -19.75 -7.96
C THR A 10 6.59 -20.44 -6.78
N LYS A 11 5.63 -19.76 -6.14
CA LYS A 11 4.82 -20.23 -5.01
C LYS A 11 5.63 -20.64 -3.78
N ARG A 12 6.81 -20.05 -3.59
CA ARG A 12 7.71 -20.29 -2.45
C ARG A 12 8.43 -19.01 -2.03
N GLU A 13 9.01 -19.03 -0.84
CA GLU A 13 9.96 -18.01 -0.41
C GLU A 13 11.31 -18.21 -1.09
N GLU A 14 11.90 -17.11 -1.56
CA GLU A 14 13.16 -17.08 -2.28
C GLU A 14 14.06 -15.99 -1.69
N ASP A 15 15.38 -16.22 -1.68
CA ASP A 15 16.33 -15.16 -1.37
C ASP A 15 16.19 -14.03 -2.39
N PHE A 16 16.06 -12.81 -1.89
CA PHE A 16 15.96 -11.60 -2.69
C PHE A 16 17.35 -11.12 -3.13
N ALA A 17 17.52 -10.96 -4.44
CA ALA A 17 18.70 -10.31 -5.00
C ALA A 17 18.29 -9.37 -6.15
N PRO A 18 18.66 -8.08 -6.08
CA PRO A 18 18.39 -7.15 -7.17
C PRO A 18 19.21 -7.49 -8.40
N GLN A 19 18.69 -7.11 -9.57
CA GLN A 19 19.36 -7.22 -10.86
C GLN A 19 20.65 -6.38 -10.90
N LYS A 20 20.64 -5.22 -10.23
CA LYS A 20 21.80 -4.36 -10.08
C LYS A 20 22.14 -4.19 -8.61
N ALA A 21 23.38 -4.48 -8.23
CA ALA A 21 23.85 -4.33 -6.86
C ALA A 21 23.53 -2.92 -6.31
N GLY A 22 22.90 -2.88 -5.14
CA GLY A 22 22.54 -1.62 -4.45
C GLY A 22 21.31 -0.89 -5.01
N ILE A 23 20.71 -1.32 -6.12
CA ILE A 23 19.56 -0.64 -6.74
C ILE A 23 18.43 -1.64 -6.99
N VAL A 24 17.24 -1.33 -6.49
CA VAL A 24 16.03 -2.15 -6.70
C VAL A 24 15.05 -1.39 -7.58
N THR A 25 14.62 -1.97 -8.70
CA THR A 25 13.49 -1.43 -9.48
C THR A 25 12.18 -2.04 -9.00
N MET A 26 11.20 -1.21 -8.68
CA MET A 26 9.91 -1.67 -8.17
C MET A 26 8.77 -1.02 -8.94
N TYR A 27 7.83 -1.82 -9.44
CA TYR A 27 6.60 -1.34 -10.04
C TYR A 27 5.39 -1.73 -9.18
N THR A 28 4.45 -0.81 -9.00
CA THR A 28 3.20 -1.05 -8.29
C THR A 28 2.03 -0.60 -9.17
N CYS A 29 1.10 -1.50 -9.46
CA CYS A 29 -0.17 -1.12 -10.06
C CYS A 29 -0.90 -0.12 -9.15
N GLY A 30 -1.17 1.08 -9.68
CA GLY A 30 -1.86 2.15 -8.96
C GLY A 30 -3.38 2.14 -9.17
N PRO A 31 -4.07 3.22 -8.75
CA PRO A 31 -5.52 3.27 -8.82
C PRO A 31 -6.03 3.64 -10.23
N THR A 32 -7.21 3.13 -10.58
CA THR A 32 -8.04 3.70 -11.65
C THR A 32 -8.85 4.87 -11.07
N VAL A 33 -8.66 6.08 -11.59
CA VAL A 33 -9.15 7.33 -10.98
C VAL A 33 -10.56 7.74 -11.44
N TYR A 34 -11.51 6.79 -11.38
CA TYR A 34 -12.94 7.05 -11.58
C TYR A 34 -13.73 7.25 -10.27
N GLY A 35 -13.05 7.15 -9.13
CA GLY A 35 -13.64 7.34 -7.80
C GLY A 35 -12.57 7.19 -6.73
N ARG A 36 -12.74 7.86 -5.58
CA ARG A 36 -11.76 7.82 -4.48
C ARG A 36 -11.43 6.36 -4.10
N PRO A 37 -10.14 5.99 -3.97
CA PRO A 37 -9.76 4.65 -3.52
C PRO A 37 -10.27 4.38 -2.10
N HIS A 38 -10.56 3.12 -1.82
CA HIS A 38 -11.06 2.67 -0.52
C HIS A 38 -9.96 1.95 0.28
N VAL A 39 -10.24 1.66 1.55
CA VAL A 39 -9.31 0.98 2.50
C VAL A 39 -8.71 -0.31 1.91
N GLY A 40 -9.49 -1.09 1.15
CA GLY A 40 -8.96 -2.27 0.44
C GLY A 40 -7.83 -1.96 -0.55
N ASN A 41 -7.91 -0.85 -1.31
CA ASN A 41 -6.84 -0.42 -2.22
C ASN A 41 -5.61 0.04 -1.42
N TYR A 42 -5.81 0.84 -0.37
CA TYR A 42 -4.71 1.31 0.46
C TYR A 42 -3.96 0.18 1.17
N SER A 43 -4.61 -0.94 1.47
CA SER A 43 -3.94 -2.13 2.02
C SER A 43 -2.85 -2.69 1.09
N SER A 44 -3.14 -2.83 -0.22
CA SER A 44 -2.12 -3.30 -1.18
C SER A 44 -1.04 -2.26 -1.42
N PHE A 45 -1.41 -0.98 -1.48
CA PHE A 45 -0.45 0.12 -1.60
C PHE A 45 0.50 0.19 -0.40
N LEU A 46 -0.03 0.06 0.82
CA LEU A 46 0.77 0.08 2.06
C LEU A 46 1.74 -1.10 2.14
N MET A 47 1.41 -2.26 1.58
CA MET A 47 2.36 -3.38 1.47
C MET A 47 3.57 -2.98 0.60
N ALA A 48 3.33 -2.33 -0.54
CA ALA A 48 4.42 -1.85 -1.40
C ALA A 48 5.27 -0.77 -0.71
N ASP A 49 4.63 0.15 0.03
CA ASP A 49 5.34 1.16 0.82
C ASP A 49 6.17 0.55 1.97
N LEU A 50 5.62 -0.44 2.70
CA LEU A 50 6.34 -1.20 3.71
C LEU A 50 7.57 -1.90 3.13
N LEU A 51 7.41 -2.57 1.98
CA LEU A 51 8.50 -3.25 1.29
C LEU A 51 9.61 -2.27 0.91
N ARG A 52 9.26 -1.14 0.27
CA ARG A 52 10.21 -0.08 -0.07
C ARG A 52 10.93 0.44 1.16
N ARG A 53 10.19 0.77 2.21
CA ARG A 53 10.74 1.25 3.48
C ARG A 53 11.74 0.26 4.06
N TRP A 54 11.43 -1.03 4.05
CA TRP A 54 12.35 -2.06 4.55
C TRP A 54 13.61 -2.23 3.67
N LEU A 55 13.45 -2.19 2.35
CA LEU A 55 14.58 -2.23 1.41
C LEU A 55 15.53 -1.04 1.63
N GLU A 56 15.00 0.17 1.84
CA GLU A 56 15.79 1.39 2.07
C GLU A 56 16.35 1.44 3.51
N SER A 57 15.55 1.14 4.53
CA SER A 57 15.95 1.30 5.94
C SER A 57 16.77 0.11 6.46
N GLY A 58 16.35 -1.12 6.18
CA GLY A 58 16.95 -2.36 6.66
C GLY A 58 18.12 -2.84 5.81
N HIS A 59 18.04 -2.67 4.48
CA HIS A 59 19.05 -3.15 3.54
C HIS A 59 19.84 -2.06 2.81
N LYS A 60 19.49 -0.78 3.03
CA LYS A 60 20.18 0.38 2.42
C LYS A 60 20.18 0.36 0.89
N PHE A 61 19.20 -0.29 0.27
CA PHE A 61 19.02 -0.23 -1.18
C PHE A 61 18.53 1.14 -1.62
N LYS A 62 18.92 1.55 -2.83
CA LYS A 62 18.27 2.65 -3.54
C LYS A 62 17.10 2.09 -4.34
N VAL A 63 15.86 2.38 -3.94
CA VAL A 63 14.67 1.90 -4.64
C VAL A 63 14.23 2.91 -5.71
N LYS A 64 14.10 2.44 -6.96
CA LYS A 64 13.45 3.14 -8.06
C LYS A 64 12.02 2.64 -8.16
N HIS A 65 11.11 3.30 -7.44
CA HIS A 65 9.71 2.92 -7.38
C HIS A 65 8.88 3.70 -8.41
N VAL A 66 8.12 2.99 -9.24
CA VAL A 66 7.11 3.57 -10.15
C VAL A 66 5.74 3.06 -9.72
N LYS A 67 4.77 3.98 -9.66
CA LYS A 67 3.37 3.65 -9.36
C LYS A 67 2.45 4.43 -10.28
N ASN A 68 1.81 3.75 -11.24
CA ASN A 68 1.02 4.43 -12.26
C ASN A 68 -0.28 5.04 -11.70
N ILE A 69 -0.91 5.86 -12.54
CA ILE A 69 -2.28 6.30 -12.37
C ILE A 69 -3.00 5.92 -13.65
N THR A 70 -4.10 5.19 -13.53
CA THR A 70 -4.91 4.89 -14.70
C THR A 70 -6.03 5.90 -14.85
N ASP A 71 -5.82 6.82 -15.78
CA ASP A 71 -6.70 7.94 -16.15
C ASP A 71 -7.35 7.78 -17.54
N VAL A 72 -7.08 6.68 -18.22
CA VAL A 72 -7.96 6.12 -19.25
C VAL A 72 -8.92 5.19 -18.53
N GLY A 73 -10.21 5.27 -18.77
CA GLY A 73 -11.08 4.32 -18.10
C GLY A 73 -10.95 2.92 -18.67
N HIS A 74 -11.46 1.97 -17.89
CA HIS A 74 -11.54 0.56 -18.28
C HIS A 74 -13.00 0.18 -18.34
N LEU A 75 -13.34 -0.73 -19.24
CA LEU A 75 -14.68 -1.29 -19.32
C LEU A 75 -15.09 -1.89 -17.94
N VAL A 76 -16.37 -1.74 -17.58
CA VAL A 76 -16.90 -1.93 -16.21
C VAL A 76 -16.74 -3.36 -15.67
N ALA A 77 -16.52 -4.35 -16.53
CA ALA A 77 -16.22 -5.73 -16.15
C ALA A 77 -14.75 -6.08 -16.44
N ASP A 78 -14.19 -7.09 -15.77
CA ASP A 78 -12.93 -7.77 -16.17
C ASP A 78 -13.07 -8.52 -17.52
N GLN A 79 -14.07 -8.14 -18.31
CA GLN A 79 -14.44 -8.64 -19.63
C GLN A 79 -14.25 -7.49 -20.60
N ASP A 80 -13.87 -7.79 -21.85
CA ASP A 80 -13.72 -6.79 -22.94
C ASP A 80 -15.06 -6.19 -23.42
N SER A 81 -16.09 -6.26 -22.56
CA SER A 81 -17.44 -5.76 -22.73
C SER A 81 -17.85 -4.95 -21.47
N GLY A 82 -18.49 -3.81 -21.69
CA GLY A 82 -18.95 -2.94 -20.60
C GLY A 82 -18.83 -1.46 -20.96
N GLU A 83 -19.35 -0.58 -20.10
CA GLU A 83 -19.13 0.87 -20.21
C GLU A 83 -17.78 1.22 -19.57
N ASP A 84 -17.09 2.25 -20.05
CA ASP A 84 -15.86 2.75 -19.41
C ASP A 84 -16.15 3.30 -18.00
N LYS A 85 -15.39 2.90 -16.97
CA LYS A 85 -15.62 3.29 -15.57
C LYS A 85 -15.45 4.80 -15.33
N VAL A 86 -14.50 5.45 -15.99
CA VAL A 86 -14.24 6.89 -15.86
C VAL A 86 -15.33 7.68 -16.58
N GLU A 87 -15.67 7.28 -17.81
CA GLU A 87 -16.72 7.92 -18.60
C GLU A 87 -18.12 7.71 -18.03
N ARG A 88 -18.39 6.54 -17.44
CA ARG A 88 -19.64 6.28 -16.73
C ARG A 88 -19.82 7.27 -15.59
N GLU A 89 -18.78 7.45 -14.76
CA GLU A 89 -18.83 8.43 -13.67
C GLU A 89 -18.95 9.86 -14.22
N ALA A 90 -18.24 10.17 -15.32
CA ALA A 90 -18.27 11.47 -15.98
C ALA A 90 -19.67 11.83 -16.47
N ARG A 91 -20.39 10.83 -16.97
CA ARG A 91 -21.78 10.95 -17.41
C ARG A 91 -22.75 11.13 -16.24
N ILE A 92 -22.55 10.38 -15.15
CA ILE A 92 -23.36 10.51 -13.92
C ILE A 92 -23.21 11.92 -13.35
N GLU A 93 -21.99 12.41 -13.27
CA GLU A 93 -21.66 13.71 -12.68
C GLU A 93 -21.74 14.89 -13.67
N LYS A 94 -21.94 14.60 -14.96
CA LYS A 94 -22.03 15.58 -16.07
C LYS A 94 -20.80 16.48 -16.20
N ILE A 95 -19.61 15.91 -16.09
CA ILE A 95 -18.31 16.59 -16.22
C ILE A 95 -17.40 15.83 -17.19
N ASP A 96 -16.27 16.42 -17.57
CA ASP A 96 -15.31 15.79 -18.49
C ASP A 96 -14.57 14.60 -17.84
N PRO A 97 -14.35 13.47 -18.55
CA PRO A 97 -13.63 12.31 -18.00
C PRO A 97 -12.24 12.64 -17.43
N LEU A 98 -11.49 13.57 -18.04
CA LEU A 98 -10.18 13.97 -17.52
C LEU A 98 -10.32 14.87 -16.30
N GLU A 99 -11.42 15.62 -16.17
CA GLU A 99 -11.72 16.37 -14.95
C GLU A 99 -11.99 15.43 -13.77
N ILE A 100 -12.74 14.34 -13.99
CA ILE A 100 -12.91 13.27 -13.00
C ILE A 100 -11.58 12.65 -12.61
N ALA A 101 -10.79 12.25 -13.61
CA ALA A 101 -9.50 11.63 -13.37
C ALA A 101 -8.58 12.53 -12.54
N ARG A 102 -8.54 13.84 -12.86
CA ARG A 102 -7.77 14.84 -12.09
C ARG A 102 -8.27 14.98 -10.67
N ARG A 103 -9.58 15.09 -10.44
CA ARG A 103 -10.16 15.23 -9.09
C ARG A 103 -9.80 14.02 -8.23
N TYR A 104 -10.10 12.81 -8.69
CA TYR A 104 -9.82 11.60 -7.90
C TYR A 104 -8.33 11.29 -7.78
N THR A 105 -7.50 11.75 -8.74
CA THR A 105 -6.04 11.77 -8.55
C THR A 105 -5.64 12.67 -7.38
N CYS A 106 -6.19 13.88 -7.29
CA CYS A 106 -5.88 14.81 -6.19
C CYS A 106 -6.30 14.24 -4.83
N GLU A 107 -7.49 13.64 -4.74
CA GLU A 107 -7.96 12.98 -3.51
C GLU A 107 -7.09 11.78 -3.11
N TYR A 108 -6.68 10.97 -4.08
CA TYR A 108 -5.76 9.86 -3.84
C TYR A 108 -4.38 10.34 -3.34
N LEU A 109 -3.84 11.42 -3.90
CA LEU A 109 -2.57 12.01 -3.44
C LEU A 109 -2.71 12.68 -2.06
N GLU A 110 -3.88 13.21 -1.71
CA GLU A 110 -4.20 13.63 -0.35
C GLU A 110 -4.17 12.45 0.62
N ASP A 111 -4.89 11.38 0.30
CA ASP A 111 -4.93 10.17 1.13
C ASP A 111 -3.55 9.55 1.34
N GLU A 112 -2.70 9.48 0.30
CA GLU A 112 -1.34 8.97 0.43
C GLU A 112 -0.46 9.85 1.33
N ARG A 113 -0.62 11.17 1.29
CA ARG A 113 0.06 12.07 2.23
C ARG A 113 -0.40 11.83 3.67
N GLU A 114 -1.70 11.69 3.89
CA GLU A 114 -2.26 11.42 5.22
C GLU A 114 -1.84 10.05 5.79
N LEU A 115 -1.67 9.05 4.92
CA LEU A 115 -1.16 7.72 5.25
C LEU A 115 0.37 7.63 5.28
N ASN A 116 1.08 8.76 5.16
CA ASN A 116 2.55 8.84 5.19
C ASN A 116 3.23 7.87 4.19
N PHE A 117 2.78 7.87 2.94
CA PHE A 117 3.48 7.16 1.87
C PHE A 117 4.76 7.88 1.46
N LEU A 118 5.77 7.10 1.06
CA LEU A 118 6.92 7.66 0.36
C LEU A 118 6.53 7.99 -1.09
N GLU A 119 6.90 9.18 -1.57
CA GLU A 119 6.66 9.58 -2.96
C GLU A 119 7.48 8.69 -3.90
N PRO A 120 6.85 8.02 -4.91
CA PRO A 120 7.56 7.24 -5.90
C PRO A 120 8.44 8.12 -6.78
N MET A 121 9.39 7.51 -7.48
CA MET A 121 10.24 8.19 -8.46
C MET A 121 9.41 8.76 -9.62
N ALA A 122 8.32 8.07 -10.01
CA ALA A 122 7.42 8.52 -11.05
C ALA A 122 5.99 7.98 -10.85
N ARG A 123 5.01 8.78 -11.31
CA ARG A 123 3.59 8.43 -11.39
C ARG A 123 3.09 8.58 -12.83
N PRO A 124 3.45 7.65 -13.74
CA PRO A 124 3.03 7.75 -15.12
C PRO A 124 1.52 7.64 -15.23
N ARG A 125 0.92 8.51 -16.05
CA ARG A 125 -0.50 8.41 -16.42
C ARG A 125 -0.64 7.61 -17.70
N ALA A 126 -1.64 6.74 -17.77
CA ALA A 126 -1.90 5.94 -18.96
C ALA A 126 -2.05 6.81 -20.23
N THR A 127 -2.75 7.95 -20.12
CA THR A 127 -2.93 8.90 -21.23
C THR A 127 -1.63 9.49 -21.78
N GLU A 128 -0.52 9.47 -21.01
CA GLU A 128 0.79 10.01 -21.41
C GLU A 128 1.68 8.96 -22.09
N TYR A 129 1.27 7.69 -22.11
CA TYR A 129 2.08 6.56 -22.58
C TYR A 129 1.44 5.81 -23.77
N ILE A 130 0.46 6.42 -24.43
CA ILE A 130 -0.25 5.82 -25.58
C ILE A 130 0.72 5.38 -26.69
N ASP A 131 1.73 6.19 -27.01
CA ASP A 131 2.70 5.85 -28.05
C ASP A 131 3.52 4.58 -27.70
N GLN A 132 3.86 4.40 -26.42
CA GLN A 132 4.56 3.22 -25.91
C GLN A 132 3.66 1.99 -26.02
N MET A 133 2.37 2.14 -25.68
CA MET A 133 1.38 1.08 -25.82
C MET A 133 1.23 0.67 -27.28
N ILE A 134 1.04 1.63 -28.20
CA ILE A 134 0.92 1.37 -29.64
C ILE A 134 2.16 0.63 -30.16
N ARG A 135 3.38 1.08 -29.80
CA ARG A 135 4.62 0.40 -30.19
C ARG A 135 4.69 -1.05 -29.70
N MET A 136 4.29 -1.30 -28.45
CA MET A 136 4.26 -2.66 -27.91
C MET A 136 3.25 -3.54 -28.66
N ILE A 137 2.07 -3.00 -28.98
CA ILE A 137 1.04 -3.71 -29.75
C ILE A 137 1.55 -4.05 -31.16
N GLN A 138 2.20 -3.12 -31.85
CA GLN A 138 2.82 -3.39 -33.15
C GLN A 138 3.83 -4.52 -33.06
N ALA A 139 4.73 -4.49 -32.07
CA ALA A 139 5.70 -5.56 -31.85
C ALA A 139 5.03 -6.94 -31.59
N LEU A 140 3.91 -6.96 -30.86
CA LEU A 140 3.13 -8.18 -30.63
C LEU A 140 2.49 -8.72 -31.91
N ILE A 141 1.97 -7.85 -32.77
CA ILE A 141 1.41 -8.22 -34.08
C ILE A 141 2.52 -8.78 -34.99
N GLU A 142 3.64 -8.07 -35.13
CA GLU A 142 4.79 -8.47 -35.95
C GLU A 142 5.33 -9.85 -35.55
N LYS A 143 5.31 -10.16 -34.25
CA LYS A 143 5.75 -11.44 -33.69
C LYS A 143 4.68 -12.54 -33.71
N GLY A 144 3.47 -12.24 -34.16
CA GLY A 144 2.37 -13.20 -34.27
C GLY A 144 1.67 -13.55 -32.96
N PHE A 145 1.84 -12.74 -31.91
CA PHE A 145 1.16 -12.89 -30.61
C PHE A 145 -0.13 -12.08 -30.51
N ALA A 146 -0.37 -11.15 -31.44
CA ALA A 146 -1.60 -10.38 -31.50
C ALA A 146 -2.24 -10.45 -32.89
N TYR A 147 -3.54 -10.22 -32.94
CA TYR A 147 -4.31 -10.15 -34.19
C TYR A 147 -5.36 -9.06 -34.11
N GLU A 148 -5.67 -8.48 -35.27
CA GLU A 148 -6.71 -7.47 -35.42
C GLU A 148 -8.05 -8.12 -35.79
N THR A 149 -9.13 -7.55 -35.24
CA THR A 149 -10.53 -7.86 -35.53
C THR A 149 -11.25 -6.59 -36.00
N GLU A 150 -12.54 -6.67 -36.29
CA GLU A 150 -13.34 -5.49 -36.63
C GLU A 150 -13.44 -4.48 -35.47
N ASP A 151 -13.38 -4.95 -34.22
CA ASP A 151 -13.61 -4.14 -33.02
C ASP A 151 -12.33 -3.79 -32.22
N GLY A 152 -11.18 -4.37 -32.54
CA GLY A 152 -9.94 -4.08 -31.82
C GLY A 152 -8.73 -4.93 -32.22
N VAL A 153 -7.72 -4.91 -31.36
CA VAL A 153 -6.54 -5.79 -31.43
C VAL A 153 -6.51 -6.62 -30.15
N TYR A 154 -6.33 -7.92 -30.29
CA TYR A 154 -6.36 -8.88 -29.19
C TYR A 154 -5.04 -9.65 -29.08
N PHE A 155 -4.67 -9.99 -27.84
CA PHE A 155 -3.58 -10.93 -27.58
C PHE A 155 -4.08 -12.36 -27.74
N SER A 156 -3.35 -13.18 -28.49
CA SER A 156 -3.65 -14.61 -28.67
C SER A 156 -2.98 -15.43 -27.56
N VAL A 157 -3.75 -15.82 -26.54
CA VAL A 157 -3.18 -16.54 -25.39
C VAL A 157 -2.66 -17.93 -25.76
N GLU A 158 -3.23 -18.58 -26.77
CA GLU A 158 -2.75 -19.87 -27.28
C GLU A 158 -1.34 -19.80 -27.90
N LYS A 159 -0.92 -18.61 -28.35
CA LYS A 159 0.43 -18.39 -28.87
C LYS A 159 1.48 -18.23 -27.78
N PHE A 160 1.07 -18.10 -26.51
CA PHE A 160 1.95 -17.95 -25.37
C PHE A 160 1.83 -19.15 -24.40
N PRO A 161 2.65 -20.21 -24.57
CA PRO A 161 2.49 -21.46 -23.81
C PRO A 161 2.61 -21.33 -22.29
N GLU A 162 3.25 -20.27 -21.78
CA GLU A 162 3.38 -20.00 -20.35
C GLU A 162 2.16 -19.27 -19.75
N TYR A 163 1.09 -19.01 -20.52
CA TYR A 163 -0.10 -18.30 -20.01
C TYR A 163 -0.77 -19.08 -18.86
N GLY A 164 -1.00 -18.39 -17.74
CA GLY A 164 -1.56 -18.99 -16.52
C GLY A 164 -0.51 -19.43 -15.50
N LYS A 165 0.79 -19.20 -15.77
CA LYS A 165 1.90 -19.56 -14.88
C LYS A 165 1.83 -18.85 -13.53
N LEU A 166 1.41 -17.58 -13.49
CA LEU A 166 1.34 -16.81 -12.25
C LEU A 166 0.14 -17.23 -11.39
N SER A 167 -1.03 -17.33 -12.02
CA SER A 167 -2.32 -17.55 -11.36
C SER A 167 -2.66 -19.03 -11.15
N GLY A 168 -2.16 -19.92 -12.01
CA GLY A 168 -2.62 -21.30 -12.14
C GLY A 168 -3.86 -21.47 -13.02
N ASN A 169 -4.43 -20.38 -13.57
CA ASN A 169 -5.53 -20.44 -14.53
C ASN A 169 -4.99 -20.74 -15.93
N THR A 170 -4.55 -21.98 -16.14
CA THR A 170 -4.10 -22.46 -17.47
C THR A 170 -5.24 -22.44 -18.48
N LEU A 171 -4.90 -22.47 -19.77
CA LEU A 171 -5.90 -22.52 -20.85
C LEU A 171 -6.89 -23.69 -20.69
N GLU A 172 -6.41 -24.85 -20.23
CA GLU A 172 -7.23 -26.03 -19.97
C GLU A 172 -8.27 -25.78 -18.85
N ASN A 173 -7.87 -25.08 -17.79
CA ASN A 173 -8.74 -24.73 -16.66
C ASN A 173 -9.77 -23.65 -17.05
N LEU A 174 -9.36 -22.69 -17.88
CA LEU A 174 -10.25 -21.64 -18.38
C LEU A 174 -11.34 -22.18 -19.31
N SER A 175 -11.00 -23.16 -20.16
CA SER A 175 -11.94 -23.81 -21.08
C SER A 175 -12.95 -24.74 -20.39
N SER A 176 -12.66 -25.22 -19.17
CA SER A 176 -13.51 -26.17 -18.43
C SER A 176 -14.37 -25.53 -17.35
N GLY A 177 -13.99 -24.34 -16.84
CA GLY A 177 -14.61 -23.73 -15.65
C GLY A 177 -15.47 -22.49 -15.87
N ALA A 178 -15.41 -21.84 -17.04
CA ALA A 178 -15.88 -20.46 -17.15
C ALA A 178 -17.20 -20.33 -17.94
N ARG A 179 -18.23 -19.73 -17.29
CA ARG A 179 -19.37 -19.09 -17.98
C ARG A 179 -18.89 -17.78 -18.62
N ILE A 180 -17.97 -17.87 -19.58
CA ILE A 180 -17.57 -16.72 -20.39
C ILE A 180 -18.65 -16.56 -21.46
N GLU A 181 -19.26 -15.37 -21.55
CA GLU A 181 -20.05 -15.04 -22.73
C GLU A 181 -19.14 -15.18 -23.95
N ILE A 182 -19.50 -16.09 -24.86
CA ILE A 182 -18.69 -16.39 -26.04
C ILE A 182 -18.80 -15.18 -26.96
N ASP A 183 -17.71 -14.41 -27.04
CA ASP A 183 -17.52 -13.42 -28.08
C ASP A 183 -16.96 -14.13 -29.32
N GLU A 184 -17.83 -14.38 -30.30
CA GLU A 184 -17.48 -15.07 -31.55
C GLU A 184 -16.42 -14.33 -32.38
N SER A 185 -16.14 -13.06 -32.08
CA SER A 185 -15.09 -12.29 -32.77
C SER A 185 -13.67 -12.68 -32.33
N LYS A 186 -13.53 -13.35 -31.19
CA LYS A 186 -12.24 -13.79 -30.66
C LYS A 186 -11.89 -15.19 -31.15
N ARG A 187 -10.59 -15.43 -31.40
CA ARG A 187 -10.07 -16.77 -31.73
C ARG A 187 -10.15 -17.70 -30.52
N HIS A 188 -9.93 -17.18 -29.32
CA HIS A 188 -10.04 -17.92 -28.07
C HIS A 188 -10.77 -17.08 -27.00
N PRO A 189 -11.66 -17.65 -26.16
CA PRO A 189 -12.42 -16.90 -25.16
C PRO A 189 -11.58 -16.14 -24.13
N ALA A 190 -10.38 -16.64 -23.84
CA ALA A 190 -9.42 -16.01 -22.92
C ALA A 190 -8.49 -14.98 -23.59
N ASP A 191 -8.62 -14.76 -24.90
CA ASP A 191 -7.94 -13.64 -25.57
C ASP A 191 -8.48 -12.32 -25.02
N PHE A 192 -7.56 -11.38 -24.73
CA PHE A 192 -7.87 -10.10 -24.09
C PHE A 192 -7.48 -8.92 -24.99
N ALA A 193 -8.22 -7.82 -24.87
CA ALA A 193 -7.97 -6.65 -25.70
C ALA A 193 -6.64 -5.98 -25.35
N LEU A 194 -5.88 -5.66 -26.39
CA LEU A 194 -4.73 -4.76 -26.34
C LEU A 194 -5.13 -3.34 -26.75
N TRP A 195 -6.04 -3.24 -27.71
CA TRP A 195 -6.65 -2.00 -28.18
C TRP A 195 -8.10 -2.22 -28.57
N LYS A 196 -8.96 -1.27 -28.27
CA LYS A 196 -10.37 -1.27 -28.68
C LYS A 196 -10.60 -0.11 -29.64
N LYS A 197 -11.18 -0.39 -30.81
CA LYS A 197 -11.55 0.65 -31.78
C LYS A 197 -12.73 1.45 -31.27
N LYS A 198 -12.74 2.76 -31.57
CA LYS A 198 -13.87 3.67 -31.35
C LYS A 198 -14.93 3.45 -32.44
N ALA A 199 -15.52 2.25 -32.46
CA ALA A 199 -16.51 1.82 -33.44
C ALA A 199 -17.58 0.96 -32.77
N GLY A 200 -18.71 0.76 -33.46
CA GLY A 200 -19.81 -0.09 -32.97
C GLY A 200 -20.27 0.34 -31.57
N LYS A 201 -20.20 -0.60 -30.61
CA LYS A 201 -20.59 -0.36 -29.19
C LYS A 201 -19.74 0.72 -28.50
N ASN A 202 -18.55 1.00 -29.02
CA ASN A 202 -17.61 1.98 -28.46
C ASN A 202 -17.59 3.31 -29.25
N ALA A 203 -18.52 3.52 -30.19
CA ALA A 203 -18.51 4.73 -31.04
C ALA A 203 -18.60 6.05 -30.25
N SER A 204 -19.22 6.00 -29.06
CA SER A 204 -19.39 7.14 -28.16
C SER A 204 -18.25 7.30 -27.13
N HIS A 205 -17.18 6.51 -27.20
CA HIS A 205 -16.06 6.63 -26.27
C HIS A 205 -15.41 8.02 -26.42
N ILE A 206 -15.23 8.72 -25.31
CA ILE A 206 -14.76 10.10 -25.25
C ILE A 206 -13.23 10.14 -25.34
N LEU A 207 -12.54 9.28 -24.59
CA LEU A 207 -11.08 9.21 -24.63
C LEU A 207 -10.62 8.27 -25.73
N HIS A 208 -10.00 8.82 -26.78
CA HIS A 208 -9.51 8.03 -27.90
C HIS A 208 -8.32 8.69 -28.58
N TRP A 209 -7.56 7.88 -29.31
CA TRP A 209 -6.34 8.27 -29.99
C TRP A 209 -6.24 7.59 -31.36
N PRO A 210 -5.64 8.26 -32.36
CA PRO A 210 -5.31 7.64 -33.63
C PRO A 210 -4.23 6.55 -33.44
N SER A 211 -4.34 5.46 -34.19
CA SER A 211 -3.34 4.40 -34.18
C SER A 211 -3.25 3.71 -35.56
N PRO A 212 -2.19 2.92 -35.82
CA PRO A 212 -2.06 2.13 -37.05
C PRO A 212 -3.17 1.09 -37.27
N PHE A 213 -3.89 0.71 -36.21
CA PHE A 213 -5.00 -0.24 -36.22
C PHE A 213 -6.35 0.47 -35.97
N GLY A 214 -6.44 1.76 -36.31
CA GLY A 214 -7.66 2.58 -36.23
C GLY A 214 -7.80 3.42 -34.96
N ASP A 215 -8.65 4.44 -35.04
CA ASP A 215 -8.96 5.32 -33.90
C ASP A 215 -9.59 4.51 -32.75
N GLY A 216 -9.11 4.70 -31.52
CA GLY A 216 -9.53 3.86 -30.38
C GLY A 216 -8.81 4.16 -29.07
N PHE A 217 -8.80 3.20 -28.15
CA PHE A 217 -8.24 3.34 -26.81
C PHE A 217 -7.58 2.04 -26.33
N PRO A 218 -6.61 2.12 -25.39
CA PRO A 218 -5.90 0.95 -24.90
C PRO A 218 -6.79 -0.01 -24.10
N GLY A 219 -6.49 -1.30 -24.18
CA GLY A 219 -7.01 -2.28 -23.23
C GLY A 219 -6.31 -2.16 -21.88
N TRP A 220 -6.98 -2.51 -20.78
CA TRP A 220 -6.48 -2.28 -19.41
C TRP A 220 -5.04 -2.78 -19.18
N HIS A 221 -4.73 -3.99 -19.64
CA HIS A 221 -3.47 -4.65 -19.29
C HIS A 221 -2.23 -4.02 -19.95
N ILE A 222 -2.37 -3.47 -21.17
CA ILE A 222 -1.21 -3.00 -21.96
C ILE A 222 -0.51 -1.80 -21.32
N GLU A 223 -1.24 -1.05 -20.50
CA GLU A 223 -0.75 0.17 -19.88
C GLU A 223 0.42 -0.10 -18.94
N CYS A 224 0.23 -1.05 -18.01
CA CYS A 224 1.23 -1.39 -17.01
C CYS A 224 2.49 -2.00 -17.64
N SER A 225 2.33 -2.87 -18.62
CA SER A 225 3.43 -3.44 -19.42
C SER A 225 4.25 -2.33 -20.09
N ALA A 226 3.61 -1.42 -20.82
CA ALA A 226 4.30 -0.36 -21.55
C ALA A 226 4.95 0.68 -20.63
N MET A 227 4.26 1.12 -19.57
CA MET A 227 4.77 2.11 -18.63
C MET A 227 5.93 1.57 -17.79
N SER A 228 5.82 0.33 -17.30
CA SER A 228 6.87 -0.29 -16.47
C SER A 228 8.15 -0.51 -17.27
N GLU A 229 8.05 -1.06 -18.49
CA GLU A 229 9.21 -1.24 -19.37
C GLU A 229 9.86 0.11 -19.73
N ALA A 230 9.07 1.12 -20.08
CA ALA A 230 9.59 2.43 -20.48
C ALA A 230 10.37 3.15 -19.37
N LEU A 231 9.98 2.97 -18.10
CA LEU A 231 10.58 3.67 -16.97
C LEU A 231 11.63 2.88 -16.20
N LEU A 232 11.52 1.55 -16.16
CA LEU A 232 12.37 0.68 -15.36
C LEU A 232 13.25 -0.26 -16.21
N GLY A 233 12.85 -0.53 -17.46
CA GLY A 233 13.47 -1.54 -18.31
C GLY A 233 13.14 -2.97 -17.86
N LEU A 234 13.75 -3.95 -18.54
CA LEU A 234 13.55 -5.38 -18.27
C LEU A 234 14.86 -6.08 -17.85
N PRO A 235 14.84 -7.00 -16.88
CA PRO A 235 13.71 -7.30 -15.99
C PRO A 235 13.52 -6.22 -14.92
N VAL A 236 12.29 -6.05 -14.45
CA VAL A 236 11.98 -5.33 -13.22
C VAL A 236 12.21 -6.28 -12.03
N ASP A 237 12.92 -5.83 -11.00
CA ASP A 237 13.14 -6.66 -9.79
C ASP A 237 11.83 -7.09 -9.13
N ILE A 238 10.97 -6.13 -8.77
CA ILE A 238 9.75 -6.39 -8.00
C ILE A 238 8.53 -5.77 -8.68
N HIS A 239 7.45 -6.55 -8.80
CA HIS A 239 6.11 -6.04 -9.12
C HIS A 239 5.14 -6.37 -8.00
N THR A 240 4.43 -5.36 -7.50
CA THR A 240 3.44 -5.49 -6.41
C THR A 240 2.01 -5.18 -6.84
N GLY A 241 1.02 -5.87 -6.27
CA GLY A 241 -0.40 -5.53 -6.42
C GLY A 241 -1.30 -6.15 -5.33
N GLY A 242 -2.62 -6.04 -5.50
CA GLY A 242 -3.57 -6.85 -4.73
C GLY A 242 -3.68 -8.26 -5.30
N GLU A 243 -4.20 -9.22 -4.55
CA GLU A 243 -4.40 -10.59 -5.06
C GLU A 243 -5.32 -10.65 -6.29
N ASP A 244 -6.21 -9.66 -6.45
CA ASP A 244 -7.07 -9.49 -7.63
C ASP A 244 -6.28 -9.19 -8.90
N ASN A 245 -5.08 -8.64 -8.77
CA ASN A 245 -4.23 -8.39 -9.91
C ASN A 245 -3.54 -9.67 -10.40
N ILE A 246 -3.48 -10.76 -9.60
CA ILE A 246 -2.86 -12.03 -10.04
C ILE A 246 -3.50 -12.51 -11.33
N PHE A 247 -4.83 -12.43 -11.44
CA PHE A 247 -5.57 -12.76 -12.65
C PHE A 247 -6.79 -11.85 -12.82
N PRO A 248 -7.05 -11.32 -14.04
CA PRO A 248 -6.25 -11.53 -15.25
C PRO A 248 -5.02 -10.61 -15.33
N HIS A 249 -4.99 -9.50 -14.58
CA HIS A 249 -4.15 -8.35 -14.91
C HIS A 249 -2.65 -8.65 -15.06
N HIS A 250 -1.98 -9.11 -14.00
CA HIS A 250 -0.55 -9.39 -14.03
C HIS A 250 -0.19 -10.60 -14.90
N GLU A 251 -1.09 -11.56 -15.08
CA GLU A 251 -0.90 -12.66 -16.02
C GLU A 251 -0.84 -12.13 -17.47
N CYS A 252 -1.74 -11.21 -17.82
CA CYS A 252 -1.74 -10.51 -19.10
C CYS A 252 -0.47 -9.67 -19.28
N GLU A 253 0.01 -8.99 -18.23
CA GLU A 253 1.24 -8.20 -18.31
C GLU A 253 2.48 -9.05 -18.57
N ILE A 254 2.58 -10.23 -17.93
CA ILE A 254 3.64 -11.20 -18.21
C ILE A 254 3.58 -11.61 -19.68
N ALA A 255 2.40 -11.98 -20.17
CA ALA A 255 2.22 -12.43 -21.55
C ALA A 255 2.61 -11.33 -22.56
N GLN A 256 2.13 -10.10 -22.36
CA GLN A 256 2.44 -8.94 -23.20
C GLN A 256 3.94 -8.63 -23.19
N SER A 257 4.52 -8.42 -22.01
CA SER A 257 5.91 -7.96 -21.87
C SER A 257 6.91 -9.01 -22.34
N GLN A 258 6.70 -10.29 -22.03
CA GLN A 258 7.61 -11.34 -22.47
C GLN A 258 7.47 -11.62 -23.97
N ALA A 259 6.25 -11.64 -24.53
CA ALA A 259 6.07 -11.80 -25.97
C ALA A 259 6.67 -10.62 -26.76
N ALA A 260 6.37 -9.39 -26.34
CA ALA A 260 6.86 -8.16 -26.97
C ALA A 260 8.40 -8.04 -26.89
N SER A 261 9.03 -8.53 -25.83
CA SER A 261 10.49 -8.47 -25.65
C SER A 261 11.25 -9.66 -26.27
N GLY A 262 10.55 -10.67 -26.80
CA GLY A 262 11.17 -11.87 -27.37
C GLY A 262 11.65 -12.88 -26.33
N GLY A 263 10.92 -13.01 -25.22
CA GLY A 263 11.15 -13.99 -24.17
C GLY A 263 12.04 -13.51 -23.02
N LYS A 264 12.34 -12.20 -22.93
CA LYS A 264 13.05 -11.67 -21.75
C LYS A 264 12.13 -11.75 -20.54
N THR A 265 12.69 -12.07 -19.37
CA THR A 265 11.95 -12.04 -18.10
C THR A 265 11.38 -10.64 -17.88
N PHE A 266 10.07 -10.57 -17.60
CA PHE A 266 9.42 -9.31 -17.28
C PHE A 266 9.76 -8.85 -15.85
N VAL A 267 9.41 -9.68 -14.86
CA VAL A 267 9.56 -9.39 -13.43
C VAL A 267 10.19 -10.58 -12.72
N LYS A 268 11.12 -10.35 -11.79
CA LYS A 268 11.75 -11.41 -11.00
C LYS A 268 10.90 -11.86 -9.80
N TYR A 269 10.37 -10.92 -9.02
CA TYR A 269 9.60 -11.20 -7.80
C TYR A 269 8.21 -10.55 -7.84
N TRP A 270 7.17 -11.39 -7.73
CA TRP A 270 5.78 -10.95 -7.70
C TRP A 270 5.18 -11.04 -6.31
N LEU A 271 4.79 -9.91 -5.73
CA LEU A 271 4.25 -9.83 -4.37
C LEU A 271 2.81 -9.31 -4.37
N HIS A 272 1.90 -10.05 -3.73
CA HIS A 272 0.48 -9.71 -3.72
C HIS A 272 -0.10 -9.67 -2.32
N ARG A 273 -0.80 -8.58 -1.99
CA ARG A 273 -1.56 -8.43 -0.74
C ARG A 273 -2.89 -9.18 -0.84
N ARG A 274 -3.16 -10.06 0.13
CA ARG A 274 -4.50 -10.69 0.30
C ARG A 274 -5.60 -9.65 0.54
N ARG A 275 -6.81 -9.95 0.10
CA ARG A 275 -8.00 -9.10 0.28
C ARG A 275 -8.25 -8.77 1.75
N ILE A 276 -8.86 -7.61 1.92
CA ILE A 276 -9.43 -7.17 3.18
C ILE A 276 -10.94 -7.42 3.10
N ASP A 277 -11.45 -8.21 4.04
CA ASP A 277 -12.88 -8.44 4.22
C ASP A 277 -13.44 -7.30 5.08
N LEU A 278 -14.27 -6.42 4.50
CA LEU A 278 -14.91 -5.34 5.25
C LEU A 278 -16.31 -5.72 5.81
N GLY A 279 -16.73 -6.99 5.71
CA GLY A 279 -18.00 -7.48 6.25
C GLY A 279 -18.97 -8.05 5.20
N ALA A 280 -20.15 -8.50 5.67
CA ALA A 280 -21.05 -9.43 4.98
C ALA A 280 -21.77 -8.91 3.72
N GLU A 281 -21.65 -7.63 3.37
CA GLU A 281 -22.15 -7.14 2.10
C GLU A 281 -20.98 -7.01 1.12
N LYS A 282 -21.09 -7.69 -0.02
CA LYS A 282 -20.13 -7.58 -1.12
C LYS A 282 -20.02 -6.10 -1.49
N MET A 283 -18.96 -5.45 -1.04
CA MET A 283 -18.77 -4.04 -1.29
C MET A 283 -18.58 -3.80 -2.78
N SER A 284 -19.40 -2.93 -3.33
CA SER A 284 -19.16 -2.33 -4.64
C SER A 284 -19.37 -0.83 -4.52
N LYS A 285 -18.61 -0.05 -5.30
CA LYS A 285 -18.86 1.39 -5.44
C LYS A 285 -20.33 1.67 -5.82
N SER A 286 -20.98 0.76 -6.56
CA SER A 286 -22.41 0.85 -6.92
C SER A 286 -23.39 0.63 -5.76
N LEU A 287 -22.96 0.02 -4.65
CA LEU A 287 -23.77 -0.18 -3.45
C LEU A 287 -23.50 0.88 -2.37
N GLY A 288 -22.57 1.83 -2.60
CA GLY A 288 -22.24 2.90 -1.66
C GLY A 288 -21.52 2.45 -0.38
N ASN A 289 -21.22 1.15 -0.23
CA ASN A 289 -20.67 0.56 0.98
C ASN A 289 -19.14 0.35 0.90
N VAL A 290 -18.37 1.33 0.41
CA VAL A 290 -16.90 1.29 0.44
C VAL A 290 -16.35 2.25 1.48
N LEU A 291 -15.44 1.77 2.34
CA LEU A 291 -14.85 2.60 3.39
C LEU A 291 -13.66 3.41 2.84
N THR A 292 -13.72 4.74 2.91
CA THR A 292 -12.66 5.67 2.46
C THR A 292 -11.86 6.25 3.62
N ILE A 293 -10.77 6.99 3.34
CA ILE A 293 -10.00 7.69 4.38
C ILE A 293 -10.82 8.78 5.07
N PRO A 294 -11.62 9.61 4.36
CA PRO A 294 -12.59 10.49 5.01
C PRO A 294 -13.55 9.78 5.97
N ASP A 295 -14.03 8.58 5.63
CA ASP A 295 -14.92 7.82 6.53
C ASP A 295 -14.20 7.35 7.81
N VAL A 296 -12.94 6.93 7.68
CA VAL A 296 -12.10 6.58 8.84
C VAL A 296 -11.90 7.80 9.74
N LYS A 297 -11.64 8.97 9.14
CA LYS A 297 -11.49 10.25 9.87
C LYS A 297 -12.79 10.68 10.54
N SER A 298 -13.94 10.56 9.87
CA SER A 298 -15.25 10.94 10.44
C SER A 298 -15.63 10.09 11.66
N LYS A 299 -15.06 8.88 11.78
CA LYS A 299 -15.16 8.02 12.97
C LYS A 299 -14.18 8.37 14.09
N GLY A 300 -13.34 9.41 13.90
CA GLY A 300 -12.40 9.91 14.91
C GLY A 300 -11.08 9.15 14.98
N TYR A 301 -10.72 8.41 13.92
CA TYR A 301 -9.42 7.74 13.82
C TYR A 301 -8.43 8.58 13.00
N SER A 302 -7.15 8.50 13.36
CA SER A 302 -6.09 9.00 12.51
C SER A 302 -5.90 8.05 11.32
N PRO A 303 -5.60 8.55 10.10
CA PRO A 303 -5.16 7.71 8.99
C PRO A 303 -3.95 6.82 9.37
N LEU A 304 -3.09 7.29 10.28
CA LEU A 304 -1.97 6.48 10.78
C LEU A 304 -2.40 5.33 11.71
N ASP A 305 -3.58 5.41 12.33
CA ASP A 305 -4.17 4.27 13.05
C ASP A 305 -4.61 3.18 12.07
N LEU A 306 -5.21 3.57 10.93
CA LEU A 306 -5.53 2.66 9.83
C LEU A 306 -4.27 2.03 9.25
N ARG A 307 -3.22 2.83 9.01
CA ARG A 307 -1.94 2.34 8.54
C ARG A 307 -1.38 1.26 9.47
N TYR A 308 -1.31 1.53 10.76
CA TYR A 308 -0.86 0.53 11.73
C TYR A 308 -1.77 -0.71 11.71
N TYR A 309 -3.10 -0.54 11.66
CA TYR A 309 -4.04 -1.66 11.60
C TYR A 309 -3.77 -2.59 10.40
N LEU A 310 -3.66 -2.02 9.20
CA LEU A 310 -3.45 -2.78 7.97
C LEU A 310 -2.08 -3.46 7.92
N LEU A 311 -1.05 -2.83 8.51
CA LEU A 311 0.30 -3.37 8.61
C LEU A 311 0.49 -4.33 9.79
N SER A 312 -0.42 -4.37 10.77
CA SER A 312 -0.31 -5.27 11.93
C SER A 312 -0.59 -6.74 11.61
N VAL A 313 -1.07 -7.01 10.39
CA VAL A 313 -1.35 -8.36 9.89
C VAL A 313 -0.48 -8.64 8.67
N HIS A 314 0.07 -9.85 8.59
CA HIS A 314 0.90 -10.28 7.48
C HIS A 314 0.18 -10.05 6.13
N TYR A 315 0.90 -9.54 5.13
CA TYR A 315 0.29 -9.16 3.85
C TYR A 315 -0.31 -10.35 3.08
N ARG A 316 0.16 -11.56 3.36
CA ARG A 316 -0.38 -12.82 2.80
C ARG A 316 -1.52 -13.44 3.61
N THR A 317 -2.04 -12.75 4.63
CA THR A 317 -3.16 -13.21 5.46
C THR A 317 -4.39 -12.35 5.23
N ASN A 318 -5.56 -12.98 5.11
CA ASN A 318 -6.84 -12.27 5.01
C ASN A 318 -7.09 -11.49 6.31
N LEU A 319 -7.39 -10.19 6.17
CA LEU A 319 -7.74 -9.33 7.31
C LEU A 319 -9.22 -9.00 7.24
N LYS A 320 -9.95 -9.35 8.29
CA LYS A 320 -11.33 -8.89 8.49
C LYS A 320 -11.32 -7.56 9.21
N PHE A 321 -11.71 -6.50 8.52
CA PHE A 321 -11.83 -5.16 9.09
C PHE A 321 -12.96 -5.10 10.10
N THR A 322 -12.68 -4.52 11.26
CA THR A 322 -13.70 -4.19 12.26
C THR A 322 -13.33 -2.89 12.96
N TRP A 323 -14.34 -2.15 13.41
CA TRP A 323 -14.11 -0.95 14.22
C TRP A 323 -13.42 -1.26 15.55
N ARG A 324 -13.71 -2.41 16.14
CA ARG A 324 -12.97 -2.90 17.32
C ARG A 324 -11.49 -3.12 17.01
N GLY A 325 -11.18 -3.68 15.84
CA GLY A 325 -9.80 -3.83 15.36
C GLY A 325 -9.09 -2.47 15.21
N MET A 326 -9.79 -1.46 14.72
CA MET A 326 -9.29 -0.08 14.67
C MET A 326 -9.04 0.51 16.06
N ASP A 327 -9.93 0.30 17.03
CA ASP A 327 -9.71 0.72 18.44
C ASP A 327 -8.46 0.08 19.04
N ASP A 328 -8.28 -1.22 18.83
CA ASP A 328 -7.13 -1.97 19.36
C ASP A 328 -5.82 -1.56 18.67
N ALA A 329 -5.87 -1.31 17.36
CA ALA A 329 -4.76 -0.78 16.56
C ALA A 329 -4.32 0.60 17.07
N ARG A 330 -5.27 1.52 17.25
CA ARG A 330 -5.02 2.85 17.79
C ARG A 330 -4.39 2.80 19.18
N LYS A 331 -4.96 2.02 20.11
CA LYS A 331 -4.41 1.86 21.47
C LYS A 331 -2.98 1.32 21.44
N SER A 332 -2.72 0.34 20.58
CA SER A 332 -1.40 -0.27 20.42
C SER A 332 -0.39 0.73 19.87
N ARG A 333 -0.74 1.44 18.79
CA ARG A 333 0.09 2.48 18.18
C ARG A 333 0.44 3.59 19.18
N LEU A 334 -0.55 4.09 19.93
CA LEU A 334 -0.33 5.15 20.93
C LEU A 334 0.60 4.70 22.06
N LYS A 335 0.45 3.46 22.56
CA LYS A 335 1.37 2.90 23.57
C LYS A 335 2.82 2.82 23.07
N ILE A 336 3.01 2.44 21.81
CA ILE A 336 4.34 2.39 21.19
C ILE A 336 4.94 3.81 21.15
N ILE A 337 4.17 4.80 20.72
CA ILE A 337 4.63 6.20 20.65
C ILE A 337 5.01 6.72 22.05
N GLU A 338 4.14 6.52 23.05
CA GLU A 338 4.41 6.91 24.45
C GLU A 338 5.68 6.26 24.99
N TRP A 339 5.93 4.99 24.67
CA TRP A 339 7.16 4.31 25.04
C TRP A 339 8.39 4.93 24.36
N MET A 340 8.31 5.22 23.06
CA MET A 340 9.40 5.86 22.32
C MET A 340 9.75 7.23 22.91
N GLU A 341 8.74 8.03 23.29
CA GLU A 341 8.92 9.31 23.99
C GLU A 341 9.58 9.12 25.37
N ALA A 342 9.14 8.13 26.14
CA ALA A 342 9.74 7.83 27.44
C ALA A 342 11.21 7.40 27.35
N VAL A 343 11.60 6.68 26.30
CA VAL A 343 12.99 6.33 26.00
C VAL A 343 13.79 7.61 25.70
N ALA A 344 13.27 8.50 24.86
CA ALA A 344 13.90 9.77 24.55
C ALA A 344 14.11 10.63 25.80
N GLU A 345 13.08 10.77 26.65
CA GLU A 345 13.12 11.58 27.86
C GLU A 345 14.12 11.03 28.89
N LYS A 346 14.08 9.72 29.18
CA LYS A 346 15.00 9.12 30.17
C LYS A 346 16.45 9.11 29.70
N SER A 347 16.69 9.05 28.39
CA SER A 347 18.04 9.10 27.84
C SER A 347 18.81 10.38 28.18
N MET A 348 18.09 11.48 28.49
CA MET A 348 18.72 12.76 28.87
C MET A 348 19.42 12.71 30.23
N ALA A 349 19.04 11.78 31.10
CA ALA A 349 19.63 11.59 32.43
C ALA A 349 20.57 10.38 32.50
N ALA A 350 20.85 9.73 31.38
CA ALA A 350 21.66 8.52 31.32
C ALA A 350 23.15 8.83 31.51
N VAL A 351 23.85 7.94 32.21
CA VAL A 351 25.30 7.96 32.38
C VAL A 351 25.94 6.81 31.59
N PRO A 352 27.19 6.96 31.12
CA PRO A 352 27.89 5.89 30.41
C PRO A 352 28.02 4.60 31.24
N SER A 353 27.98 3.46 30.56
CA SER A 353 28.27 2.16 31.15
C SER A 353 29.74 2.08 31.60
N PRO A 354 30.04 1.52 32.80
CA PRO A 354 31.43 1.24 33.19
C PRO A 354 32.16 0.31 32.22
N LYS A 355 31.42 -0.52 31.46
CA LYS A 355 31.97 -1.44 30.46
C LYS A 355 31.91 -0.88 29.04
N GLY A 356 31.24 0.24 28.81
CA GLY A 356 31.01 0.81 27.47
C GLY A 356 30.13 -0.06 26.56
N GLU A 357 29.34 -0.97 27.13
CA GLU A 357 28.51 -1.93 26.40
C GLU A 357 27.03 -1.79 26.84
N SER A 358 26.13 -1.96 25.88
CA SER A 358 24.68 -2.07 26.10
C SER A 358 24.28 -3.48 26.56
N ASP A 359 23.13 -3.61 27.24
CA ASP A 359 22.51 -4.88 27.56
C ASP A 359 22.28 -5.70 26.27
N PRO A 360 22.76 -6.95 26.19
CA PRO A 360 22.59 -7.83 25.03
C PRO A 360 21.14 -8.03 24.57
N ILE A 361 20.15 -7.83 25.45
CA ILE A 361 18.73 -7.93 25.12
C ILE A 361 18.35 -6.94 24.01
N ILE A 362 18.89 -5.71 24.03
CA ILE A 362 18.54 -4.66 23.06
C ILE A 362 19.01 -5.05 21.66
N LYS A 363 20.24 -5.56 21.55
CA LYS A 363 20.78 -6.07 20.29
C LYS A 363 19.98 -7.28 19.82
N LYS A 364 19.69 -8.24 20.71
CA LYS A 364 18.92 -9.44 20.38
C LYS A 364 17.52 -9.09 19.83
N THR A 365 16.83 -8.13 20.45
CA THR A 365 15.53 -7.66 19.98
C THR A 365 15.64 -6.99 18.60
N SER A 366 16.69 -6.21 18.36
CA SER A 366 16.97 -5.64 17.04
C SER A 366 17.19 -6.73 15.99
N ASP A 367 18.04 -7.72 16.29
CA ASP A 367 18.32 -8.85 15.38
C ASP A 367 17.03 -9.66 15.08
N SER A 368 16.19 -9.91 16.09
CA SER A 368 14.90 -10.60 15.92
C SER A 368 13.89 -9.79 15.09
N PHE A 369 13.84 -8.47 15.28
CA PHE A 369 13.00 -7.59 14.47
C PHE A 369 13.42 -7.67 13.00
N MET A 370 14.73 -7.57 12.73
CA MET A 370 15.27 -7.71 11.38
C MET A 370 14.97 -9.11 10.82
N ALA A 371 15.08 -10.17 11.62
CA ALA A 371 14.74 -11.53 11.20
C ALA A 371 13.27 -11.67 10.78
N GLY A 372 12.35 -11.05 11.53
CA GLY A 372 10.94 -11.01 11.17
C GLY A 372 10.71 -10.30 9.85
N MET A 373 11.29 -9.12 9.66
CA MET A 373 11.14 -8.36 8.41
C MET A 373 11.84 -9.04 7.22
N ASP A 374 13.01 -9.66 7.43
CA ASP A 374 13.74 -10.45 6.42
C ASP A 374 13.02 -11.76 6.06
N GLY A 375 12.15 -12.27 6.94
CA GLY A 375 11.29 -13.42 6.69
C GLY A 375 9.95 -13.01 6.05
N ASP A 376 9.99 -12.58 4.79
CA ASP A 376 8.80 -12.21 4.00
C ASP A 376 7.97 -11.08 4.62
N LEU A 377 8.61 -10.03 5.14
CA LEU A 377 7.94 -8.89 5.77
C LEU A 377 6.97 -9.31 6.89
N ASN A 378 7.41 -10.19 7.79
CA ASN A 378 6.58 -10.67 8.90
C ASN A 378 6.38 -9.59 9.96
N THR A 379 5.46 -8.67 9.67
CA THR A 379 5.13 -7.53 10.52
C THR A 379 4.55 -7.93 11.88
N PRO A 380 3.73 -8.99 12.05
CA PRO A 380 3.34 -9.43 13.39
C PRO A 380 4.54 -9.80 14.27
N ALA A 381 5.52 -10.52 13.72
CA ALA A 381 6.73 -10.88 14.45
C ALA A 381 7.57 -9.63 14.79
N ALA A 382 7.77 -8.74 13.83
CA ALA A 382 8.50 -7.48 14.05
C ALA A 382 7.82 -6.58 15.10
N ILE A 383 6.49 -6.47 15.07
CA ILE A 383 5.71 -5.71 16.07
C ILE A 383 5.82 -6.35 17.46
N ALA A 384 5.82 -7.68 17.55
CA ALA A 384 6.00 -8.38 18.83
C ALA A 384 7.34 -7.99 19.51
N GLU A 385 8.40 -7.81 18.73
CA GLU A 385 9.70 -7.35 19.23
C GLU A 385 9.66 -5.89 19.76
N ILE A 386 8.87 -5.01 19.14
CA ILE A 386 8.62 -3.65 19.68
C ILE A 386 7.98 -3.74 21.07
N PHE A 387 6.93 -4.56 21.22
CA PHE A 387 6.29 -4.77 22.52
C PHE A 387 7.22 -5.46 23.53
N GLY A 388 8.07 -6.38 23.07
CA GLY A 388 9.10 -7.03 23.88
C GLY A 388 10.06 -6.02 24.50
N LEU A 389 10.64 -5.13 23.67
CA LEU A 389 11.56 -4.10 24.14
C LEU A 389 10.85 -3.08 25.06
N MET A 390 9.61 -2.71 24.74
CA MET A 390 8.80 -1.85 25.57
C MET A 390 8.58 -2.43 26.97
N ASN A 391 8.21 -3.72 27.05
CA ASN A 391 8.01 -4.40 28.34
C ASN A 391 9.32 -4.49 29.13
N TYR A 392 10.43 -4.80 28.46
CA TYR A 392 11.76 -4.81 29.08
C TYR A 392 12.11 -3.43 29.67
N PHE A 393 11.93 -2.35 28.90
CA PHE A 393 12.15 -0.98 29.34
C PHE A 393 11.35 -0.60 30.60
N TYR A 394 10.07 -0.94 30.66
CA TYR A 394 9.24 -0.63 31.82
C TYR A 394 9.55 -1.53 33.04
N SER A 395 9.88 -2.81 32.82
CA SER A 395 10.22 -3.73 33.91
C SER A 395 11.53 -3.36 34.60
N ALA A 396 12.54 -2.88 33.87
CA ALA A 396 13.81 -2.41 34.41
C ALA A 396 13.64 -1.21 35.38
N GLY A 397 12.66 -0.34 35.09
CA GLY A 397 12.29 0.80 35.94
C GLY A 397 11.75 0.45 37.33
N THR A 398 11.50 -0.84 37.61
CA THR A 398 11.10 -1.34 38.95
C THR A 398 12.28 -1.69 39.86
N GLY A 399 13.51 -1.30 39.49
CA GLY A 399 14.69 -1.36 40.36
C GLY A 399 15.67 -2.51 40.10
N LYS A 400 15.51 -3.26 39.00
CA LYS A 400 16.40 -4.39 38.66
C LYS A 400 17.50 -4.05 37.65
N HIS A 401 17.36 -2.98 36.88
CA HIS A 401 18.34 -2.61 35.86
C HIS A 401 18.31 -1.09 35.62
N ILE A 402 19.47 -0.44 35.72
CA ILE A 402 19.63 0.99 35.42
C ILE A 402 20.21 1.10 34.02
N PHE A 403 19.44 1.65 33.09
CA PHE A 403 19.89 1.83 31.72
C PHE A 403 21.03 2.86 31.63
N CYS A 404 22.09 2.46 30.94
CA CYS A 404 23.22 3.31 30.61
C CYS A 404 23.03 4.03 29.27
N LEU A 405 23.95 4.94 28.94
CA LEU A 405 23.93 5.68 27.68
C LEU A 405 23.92 4.76 26.45
N GLU A 406 24.67 3.66 26.48
CA GLU A 406 24.78 2.69 25.40
C GLU A 406 23.46 1.94 25.18
N ASP A 407 22.71 1.64 26.25
CA ASP A 407 21.37 1.06 26.15
C ASP A 407 20.42 1.99 25.40
N PHE A 408 20.38 3.25 25.82
CA PHE A 408 19.53 4.25 25.18
C PHE A 408 19.92 4.49 23.73
N ARG A 409 21.22 4.43 23.40
CA ARG A 409 21.68 4.50 22.01
C ARG A 409 21.12 3.33 21.19
N GLY A 410 21.26 2.10 21.67
CA GLY A 410 20.72 0.92 21.00
C GLY A 410 19.19 0.97 20.86
N MET A 411 18.48 1.40 21.90
CA MET A 411 17.03 1.59 21.83
C MET A 411 16.62 2.67 20.82
N LYS A 412 17.35 3.79 20.75
CA LYS A 412 17.10 4.85 19.75
C LYS A 412 17.32 4.34 18.33
N GLU A 413 18.41 3.62 18.08
CA GLU A 413 18.68 3.01 16.77
C GLU A 413 17.56 2.04 16.37
N PHE A 414 17.08 1.21 17.31
CA PHE A 414 15.92 0.34 17.10
C PHE A 414 14.63 1.12 16.81
N ILE A 415 14.36 2.18 17.57
CA ILE A 415 13.18 3.04 17.40
C ILE A 415 13.18 3.69 16.03
N GLU A 416 14.32 4.23 15.57
CA GLU A 416 14.44 4.82 14.23
C GLU A 416 14.22 3.78 13.13
N MET A 417 14.72 2.55 13.31
CA MET A 417 14.44 1.44 12.39
C MET A 417 12.94 1.10 12.35
N ALA A 418 12.27 1.04 13.49
CA ALA A 418 10.83 0.78 13.57
C ALA A 418 10.00 1.93 12.95
N ARG A 419 10.37 3.20 13.21
CA ARG A 419 9.77 4.39 12.59
C ARG A 419 9.91 4.36 11.08
N GLY A 420 11.14 4.16 10.59
CA GLY A 420 11.46 4.10 9.17
C GLY A 420 10.69 2.99 8.44
N THR A 421 10.56 1.82 9.08
CA THR A 421 9.85 0.65 8.53
C THR A 421 8.34 0.86 8.47
N PHE A 422 7.71 1.23 9.60
CA PHE A 422 6.24 1.25 9.68
C PHE A 422 5.63 2.58 9.27
N GLY A 423 6.34 3.71 9.34
CA GLY A 423 5.85 5.02 8.89
C GLY A 423 4.63 5.54 9.64
N CYS A 424 4.31 5.01 10.82
CA CYS A 424 3.13 5.42 11.59
C CYS A 424 3.43 5.79 13.05
N PHE A 425 4.68 5.78 13.48
CA PHE A 425 5.04 6.08 14.88
C PHE A 425 5.49 7.52 15.11
N ASP A 426 5.55 8.35 14.07
CA ASP A 426 5.98 9.75 14.16
C ASP A 426 5.10 10.57 15.09
N GLU A 427 5.75 11.47 15.84
CA GLU A 427 5.07 12.40 16.75
C GLU A 427 4.06 13.21 15.95
N GLN A 428 2.79 13.02 16.28
CA GLN A 428 1.78 13.97 15.84
C GLN A 428 1.94 15.20 16.73
N LYS A 429 2.52 16.28 16.18
CA LYS A 429 2.43 17.60 16.83
C LYS A 429 0.96 17.96 16.92
N VAL A 430 0.35 17.69 18.06
CA VAL A 430 -1.00 18.14 18.36
C VAL A 430 -0.90 19.64 18.60
N GLU A 431 -1.28 20.45 17.63
CA GLU A 431 -1.58 21.86 17.90
C GLU A 431 -2.81 21.91 18.79
N LEU A 432 -2.58 22.10 20.09
CA LEU A 432 -3.65 22.20 21.07
C LEU A 432 -4.37 23.55 20.88
N PRO A 433 -5.69 23.57 20.67
CA PRO A 433 -6.49 24.78 20.73
C PRO A 433 -6.26 25.50 22.06
N ALA A 434 -6.36 26.83 22.06
CA ALA A 434 -6.13 27.65 23.25
C ALA A 434 -7.01 27.21 24.45
N GLY A 435 -8.27 26.84 24.20
CA GLY A 435 -9.18 26.35 25.23
C GLY A 435 -8.75 25.04 25.89
N ILE A 436 -8.13 24.13 25.13
CA ILE A 436 -7.60 22.87 25.67
C ILE A 436 -6.37 23.13 26.53
N ARG A 437 -5.47 24.01 26.09
CA ARG A 437 -4.31 24.42 26.91
C ARG A 437 -4.74 25.01 28.24
N GLU A 438 -5.82 25.80 28.25
CA GLU A 438 -6.36 26.39 29.47
C GLU A 438 -6.96 25.32 30.41
N LEU A 439 -7.73 24.36 29.88
CA LEU A 439 -8.27 23.25 30.66
C LEU A 439 -7.19 22.38 31.28
N ILE A 440 -6.10 22.15 30.53
CA ILE A 440 -4.92 21.43 31.02
C ILE A 440 -4.27 22.20 32.15
N SER A 441 -4.01 23.50 31.98
CA SER A 441 -3.40 24.32 33.03
C SER A 441 -4.25 24.36 34.30
N LYS A 442 -5.59 24.48 34.16
CA LYS A 442 -6.53 24.37 35.30
C LYS A 442 -6.45 23.02 35.99
N ARG A 443 -6.31 21.94 35.21
CA ARG A 443 -6.19 20.58 35.73
C ARG A 443 -4.88 20.38 36.50
N GLU A 444 -3.77 20.91 35.98
CA GLU A 444 -2.48 20.90 36.67
C GLU A 444 -2.54 21.66 37.99
N ALA A 445 -3.17 22.84 38.00
CA ALA A 445 -3.38 23.62 39.22
C ALA A 445 -4.25 22.87 40.25
N ALA A 446 -5.30 22.18 39.80
CA ALA A 446 -6.13 21.33 40.67
C ALA A 446 -5.32 20.18 41.28
N ARG A 447 -4.50 19.48 40.49
CA ARG A 447 -3.61 18.42 40.97
C ARG A 447 -2.55 18.91 41.94
N ALA A 448 -1.93 20.06 41.66
CA ALA A 448 -0.95 20.69 42.56
C ALA A 448 -1.57 21.01 43.94
N LYS A 449 -2.86 21.36 43.96
CA LYS A 449 -3.66 21.58 45.18
C LYS A 449 -4.24 20.28 45.79
N LYS A 450 -3.95 19.11 45.20
CA LYS A 450 -4.53 17.80 45.56
C LYS A 450 -6.06 17.72 45.46
N ASP A 451 -6.67 18.58 44.63
CA ASP A 451 -8.09 18.50 44.29
C ASP A 451 -8.30 17.48 43.16
N PHE A 452 -8.35 16.20 43.54
CA PHE A 452 -8.50 15.10 42.60
C PHE A 452 -9.88 15.07 41.94
N LYS A 453 -10.91 15.58 42.63
CA LYS A 453 -12.28 15.63 42.10
C LYS A 453 -12.37 16.60 40.93
N GLU A 454 -11.80 17.79 41.07
CA GLU A 454 -11.74 18.78 39.99
C GLU A 454 -10.79 18.35 38.87
N SER A 455 -9.66 17.73 39.22
CA SER A 455 -8.75 17.13 38.23
C SER A 455 -9.45 16.09 37.34
N ASP A 456 -10.27 15.21 37.93
CA ASP A 456 -11.01 14.18 37.19
C ASP A 456 -12.17 14.77 36.37
N ARG A 457 -12.83 15.82 36.88
CA ARG A 457 -13.84 16.57 36.11
C ARG A 457 -13.23 17.19 34.86
N LEU A 458 -12.10 17.88 35.02
CA LEU A 458 -11.36 18.51 33.92
C LEU A 458 -10.79 17.47 32.95
N ARG A 459 -10.30 16.32 33.43
CA ARG A 459 -9.88 15.22 32.55
C ARG A 459 -11.02 14.76 31.65
N LYS A 460 -12.21 14.53 32.19
CA LYS A 460 -13.40 14.14 31.42
C LYS A 460 -13.82 15.22 30.42
N GLU A 461 -13.68 16.48 30.80
CA GLU A 461 -13.98 17.61 29.91
C GLU A 461 -13.00 17.66 28.73
N ILE A 462 -11.70 17.49 28.99
CA ILE A 462 -10.67 17.39 27.95
C ILE A 462 -10.92 16.16 27.04
N GLU A 463 -11.28 15.01 27.61
CA GLU A 463 -11.67 13.79 26.88
C GLU A 463 -12.90 14.00 26.00
N SER A 464 -13.92 14.73 26.51
CA SER A 464 -15.13 15.05 25.75
C SER A 464 -14.86 15.95 24.54
N GLN A 465 -13.83 16.80 24.63
CA GLN A 465 -13.35 17.63 23.52
C GLN A 465 -12.39 16.89 22.61
N GLY A 466 -12.20 15.59 22.82
CA GLY A 466 -11.37 14.76 21.96
C GLY A 466 -9.89 14.91 22.25
N TYR A 467 -9.48 15.04 23.52
CA TYR A 467 -8.07 14.97 23.92
C TYR A 467 -7.91 14.07 25.16
N SER A 468 -6.88 13.23 25.21
CA SER A 468 -6.53 12.47 26.41
C SER A 468 -5.39 13.16 27.12
N VAL A 469 -5.45 13.27 28.44
CA VAL A 469 -4.35 13.77 29.26
C VAL A 469 -3.95 12.69 30.27
N ARG A 470 -2.75 12.14 30.09
CA ARG A 470 -2.13 11.23 31.06
C ARG A 470 -1.05 11.92 31.85
N ASP A 471 -1.03 11.69 33.15
CA ASP A 471 0.02 12.22 34.01
C ASP A 471 1.27 11.35 33.90
N THR A 472 2.44 11.98 33.83
CA THR A 472 3.74 11.33 33.85
C THR A 472 4.54 11.83 35.07
N GLY A 473 5.67 11.19 35.36
CA GLY A 473 6.53 11.59 36.49
C GLY A 473 7.08 13.02 36.42
N LYS A 474 7.04 13.68 35.24
CA LYS A 474 7.51 15.07 35.03
C LYS A 474 6.44 16.03 34.50
N GLY A 475 5.18 15.63 34.45
CA GLY A 475 4.11 16.49 33.93
C GLY A 475 2.94 15.67 33.39
N HIS A 476 2.57 15.92 32.13
CA HIS A 476 1.48 15.23 31.47
C HIS A 476 1.75 15.06 29.97
N THR A 477 1.27 13.97 29.38
CA THR A 477 1.26 13.73 27.93
C THR A 477 -0.16 13.95 27.41
N ILE A 478 -0.27 14.58 26.23
CA ILE A 478 -1.55 14.92 25.61
C ILE A 478 -1.67 14.22 24.28
N LEU A 479 -2.78 13.52 24.08
CA LEU A 479 -3.09 12.85 22.82
C LEU A 479 -4.35 13.45 22.24
N HIS A 480 -4.32 13.83 20.96
CA HIS A 480 -5.54 14.20 20.26
C HIS A 480 -6.35 12.95 19.97
N LEU A 481 -7.59 12.95 20.45
CA LEU A 481 -8.53 11.85 20.29
C LEU A 481 -9.53 12.00 19.14
N LYS A 482 -9.75 13.21 18.61
CA LYS A 482 -10.67 13.46 17.47
C LYS A 482 -10.20 14.64 16.62
N HIS A 483 -9.94 14.45 15.33
CA HIS A 483 -10.09 15.56 14.38
C HIS A 483 -11.57 15.72 14.07
N ASN A 484 -12.18 16.85 14.46
CA ASN A 484 -13.39 17.34 13.81
C ASN A 484 -13.01 17.92 12.45
#